data_AF-A0A5N6S004-F1
#
_entry.id   AF-A0A5N6S004-F1
#
_cell.length_a   1.000
_cell.length_b   1.000
_cell.length_c   1.000
_cell.angle_alpha   90.00
_cell.angle_beta   90.00
_cell.angle_gamma   90.00
#
_symmetry.space_group_name_H-M   'P 1'
#
loop_
_entity.id
_entity.type
_entity.pdbx_description
1 polymer ?
#
loop_
_entity_poly.entity_id
_entity_poly.type
_entity_poly.pdbx_seq_one_letter_code
_entity_poly.pdbx_strand_id
1 'polypeptide(L)'
;MGNINDYTREETRDLSEHPFNAVDALVLASLAYCDVPDEVPRLSDITAKYGTLAVRARLFDLRHPIASLRTLRKAPFEGPTLAEVNACLVECRTEPADSNQPNQPDQPAQIDVAGFADPQLTNELYAAAASSPRFAGIRISAYNQRFSAQRQTQFAAETMQLPDGTLAIAFQGTDDSFVGWKEDFNMAFQYPVPAQEAASDYLQAVARVWNGPIMLLGHSKGGNLAVHAAMNAADDIQQRIVRVFSLDGPGFPSEVVTSPRYQAVVPKVEKIVPDSSIVGMILETPEPCVVVRSDQKGIMQHMAFSWQVQGGAFEVLPAIAPSSQYFNTSLNEWLGSLSHEQRQRAVDALFSILAASGTDHFSGVLGSLPKALPEMIGSFAGLSDEDRRNILFAANLLIRSTWSYRWRAQRGNGSDA
;
A
#
# COMPACT_ATOMS: atom_id res chain seq x y z
N MET A 1 4.58 6.08 24.42
CA MET A 1 4.71 5.19 23.27
C MET A 1 4.79 6.09 22.06
N GLY A 2 5.66 5.78 21.10
CA GLY A 2 5.80 6.58 19.89
C GLY A 2 5.08 5.92 18.72
N ASN A 3 5.18 6.52 17.55
CA ASN A 3 4.77 5.92 16.28
C ASN A 3 5.97 5.74 15.33
N ILE A 4 5.71 5.48 14.04
CA ILE A 4 6.77 5.32 13.04
C ILE A 4 7.64 6.57 12.82
N ASN A 5 7.12 7.79 13.06
CA ASN A 5 7.93 9.00 13.00
C ASN A 5 8.91 9.06 14.17
N ASP A 6 8.46 8.75 15.38
CA ASP A 6 9.33 8.70 16.56
C ASP A 6 10.38 7.61 16.40
N TYR A 7 9.96 6.42 15.98
CA TYR A 7 10.86 5.30 15.68
C TYR A 7 11.96 5.68 14.69
N THR A 8 11.59 6.32 13.57
CA THR A 8 12.55 6.69 12.52
C THR A 8 13.61 7.68 13.02
N ARG A 9 13.25 8.54 13.98
CA ARG A 9 14.16 9.52 14.60
C ARG A 9 15.04 8.92 15.70
N GLU A 10 14.49 7.99 16.49
CA GLU A 10 15.14 7.47 17.69
C GLU A 10 15.96 6.19 17.44
N GLU A 11 15.55 5.36 16.49
CA GLU A 11 16.25 4.13 16.16
C GLU A 11 17.45 4.39 15.25
N THR A 12 18.65 4.26 15.82
CA THR A 12 19.92 4.50 15.11
C THR A 12 20.75 3.24 14.91
N ARG A 13 20.35 2.11 15.51
CA ARG A 13 21.03 0.83 15.33
C ARG A 13 20.93 0.38 13.87
N ASP A 14 22.03 -0.12 13.31
CA ASP A 14 22.02 -0.62 11.95
C ASP A 14 21.33 -2.00 11.84
N LEU A 15 21.18 -2.51 10.60
CA LEU A 15 20.53 -3.80 10.36
C LEU A 15 21.32 -5.01 10.88
N SER A 16 22.60 -4.86 11.23
CA SER A 16 23.41 -5.93 11.81
C SER A 16 23.20 -6.06 13.32
N GLU A 17 22.97 -4.94 14.01
CA GLU A 17 22.65 -4.88 15.44
C GLU A 17 21.16 -5.13 15.70
N HIS A 18 20.30 -4.58 14.85
CA HIS A 18 18.85 -4.73 14.92
C HIS A 18 18.29 -5.08 13.54
N PRO A 19 18.09 -6.38 13.25
CA PRO A 19 17.64 -6.86 11.95
C PRO A 19 16.37 -6.17 11.44
N PHE A 20 16.22 -6.14 10.13
CA PHE A 20 15.03 -5.56 9.48
C PHE A 20 13.76 -6.21 10.04
N ASN A 21 12.79 -5.39 10.43
CA ASN A 21 11.59 -5.83 11.11
C ASN A 21 10.31 -5.20 10.52
N ALA A 22 9.19 -5.53 11.15
CA ALA A 22 7.85 -5.07 10.78
C ALA A 22 7.67 -3.54 10.81
N VAL A 23 8.34 -2.84 11.74
CA VAL A 23 8.27 -1.37 11.83
C VAL A 23 9.05 -0.75 10.68
N ASP A 24 10.23 -1.28 10.35
CA ASP A 24 10.98 -0.87 9.14
C ASP A 24 10.14 -1.06 7.88
N ALA A 25 9.44 -2.19 7.77
CA ALA A 25 8.55 -2.46 6.65
C ALA A 25 7.44 -1.40 6.54
N LEU A 26 6.85 -0.97 7.66
CA LEU A 26 5.83 0.08 7.67
C LEU A 26 6.40 1.44 7.30
N VAL A 27 7.61 1.78 7.77
CA VAL A 27 8.31 3.00 7.35
C VAL A 27 8.50 2.99 5.84
N LEU A 28 9.15 1.96 5.28
CA LEU A 28 9.43 1.86 3.84
C LEU A 28 8.15 1.80 2.99
N ALA A 29 7.11 1.10 3.45
CA ALA A 29 5.81 1.09 2.75
C ALA A 29 5.16 2.47 2.73
N SER A 30 5.35 3.26 3.80
CA SER A 30 4.81 4.62 3.91
C SER A 30 5.60 5.61 3.05
N LEU A 31 6.91 5.42 2.86
CA LEU A 31 7.72 6.25 1.96
C LEU A 31 7.29 6.12 0.49
N ALA A 32 6.79 4.95 0.09
CA ALA A 32 6.27 4.72 -1.27
C ALA A 32 5.02 5.56 -1.61
N TYR A 33 4.46 6.29 -0.63
CA TYR A 33 3.42 7.29 -0.84
C TYR A 33 3.97 8.68 -1.18
N CYS A 34 5.28 8.92 -1.11
CA CYS A 34 5.85 10.20 -1.53
C CYS A 34 6.03 10.27 -3.05
N ASP A 35 6.11 11.51 -3.56
CA ASP A 35 6.57 11.76 -4.91
C ASP A 35 8.00 11.22 -5.09
N VAL A 36 8.25 10.64 -6.26
CA VAL A 36 9.54 10.05 -6.61
C VAL A 36 10.22 10.96 -7.64
N PRO A 37 11.36 11.60 -7.31
CA PRO A 37 12.08 12.47 -8.23
C PRO A 37 12.60 11.74 -9.47
N ASP A 38 12.86 12.49 -10.54
CA ASP A 38 13.34 11.94 -11.82
C ASP A 38 14.75 11.33 -11.74
N GLU A 39 15.53 11.65 -10.69
CA GLU A 39 16.81 11.03 -10.39
C GLU A 39 16.70 9.54 -10.04
N VAL A 40 15.52 9.09 -9.60
CA VAL A 40 15.27 7.68 -9.30
C VAL A 40 15.05 6.92 -10.61
N PRO A 41 15.89 5.92 -10.95
CA PRO A 41 15.78 5.23 -12.24
C PRO A 41 14.44 4.49 -12.40
N ARG A 42 13.86 4.57 -13.60
CA ARG A 42 12.62 3.85 -13.91
C ARG A 42 12.89 2.37 -14.19
N LEU A 43 11.93 1.49 -13.86
CA LEU A 43 12.04 0.06 -14.16
C LEU A 43 12.23 -0.22 -15.66
N SER A 44 11.60 0.57 -16.53
CA SER A 44 11.73 0.46 -17.99
C SER A 44 13.19 0.63 -18.43
N ASP A 45 13.91 1.57 -17.84
CA ASP A 45 15.27 1.90 -18.24
C ASP A 45 16.25 0.81 -17.77
N ILE A 46 16.05 0.33 -16.54
CA ILE A 46 16.80 -0.79 -15.97
C ILE A 46 16.59 -2.05 -16.79
N THR A 47 15.35 -2.37 -17.15
CA THR A 47 15.04 -3.57 -17.95
C THR A 47 15.52 -3.44 -19.39
N ALA A 48 15.49 -2.25 -20.00
CA ALA A 48 16.09 -2.01 -21.31
C ALA A 48 17.61 -2.22 -21.29
N LYS A 49 18.29 -1.73 -20.24
CA LYS A 49 19.76 -1.78 -20.10
C LYS A 49 20.28 -3.14 -19.63
N TYR A 50 19.51 -3.84 -18.79
CA TYR A 50 19.97 -5.05 -18.10
C TYR A 50 19.03 -6.25 -18.24
N GLY A 51 17.94 -6.18 -19.00
CA GLY A 51 16.90 -7.22 -19.01
C GLY A 51 17.29 -8.55 -19.66
N THR A 52 18.34 -8.58 -20.50
CA THR A 52 18.77 -9.82 -21.18
C THR A 52 20.29 -10.01 -21.13
N LEU A 53 20.74 -11.26 -21.20
CA LEU A 53 22.17 -11.59 -21.26
C LEU A 53 22.86 -10.95 -22.47
N ALA A 54 22.18 -10.90 -23.62
CA ALA A 54 22.72 -10.29 -24.84
C ALA A 54 22.98 -8.79 -24.66
N VAL A 55 22.05 -8.05 -24.03
CA VAL A 55 22.24 -6.62 -23.76
C VAL A 55 23.35 -6.42 -22.72
N ARG A 56 23.36 -7.21 -21.63
CA ARG A 56 24.44 -7.12 -20.62
C ARG A 56 25.82 -7.40 -21.21
N ALA A 57 25.94 -8.35 -22.14
CA ALA A 57 27.20 -8.67 -22.80
C ALA A 57 27.73 -7.51 -23.67
N ARG A 58 26.85 -6.68 -24.22
CA ARG A 58 27.25 -5.46 -24.94
C ARG A 58 27.82 -4.38 -24.03
N LEU A 59 27.55 -4.44 -22.73
CA LEU A 59 28.09 -3.52 -21.71
C LEU A 59 29.45 -3.99 -21.17
N PHE A 60 30.05 -5.04 -21.73
CA PHE A 60 31.33 -5.54 -21.27
C PHE A 60 32.45 -4.54 -21.58
N ASP A 61 33.05 -3.98 -20.53
CA ASP A 61 34.21 -3.10 -20.62
C ASP A 61 35.50 -3.89 -20.39
N LEU A 62 36.35 -3.95 -21.42
CA LEU A 62 37.67 -4.58 -21.39
C LEU A 62 38.63 -3.91 -20.39
N ARG A 63 38.41 -2.63 -20.05
CA ARG A 63 39.21 -1.91 -19.05
C ARG A 63 38.83 -2.29 -17.62
N HIS A 64 37.60 -2.77 -17.41
CA HIS A 64 37.09 -3.20 -16.11
C HIS A 64 36.47 -4.61 -16.19
N PRO A 65 37.28 -5.65 -16.52
CA PRO A 65 36.75 -6.97 -16.85
C PRO A 65 36.04 -7.65 -15.66
N ILE A 66 36.54 -7.45 -14.43
CA ILE A 66 35.93 -8.03 -13.21
C ILE A 66 34.56 -7.41 -12.96
N ALA A 67 34.42 -6.08 -13.09
CA ALA A 67 33.15 -5.39 -12.93
C ALA A 67 32.15 -5.84 -14.02
N SER A 68 32.61 -5.95 -15.25
CA SER A 68 31.79 -6.42 -16.39
C SER A 68 31.29 -7.85 -16.21
N LEU A 69 32.13 -8.76 -15.70
CA LEU A 69 31.72 -10.12 -15.35
C LEU A 69 30.68 -10.14 -14.22
N ARG A 70 30.79 -9.24 -13.23
CA ARG A 70 29.75 -9.08 -12.19
C ARG A 70 28.44 -8.58 -12.80
N THR A 71 28.48 -7.58 -13.68
CA THR A 71 27.30 -7.02 -14.37
C THR A 71 26.56 -8.04 -15.22
N LEU A 72 27.28 -8.97 -15.86
CA LEU A 72 26.66 -10.11 -16.56
C LEU A 72 25.80 -10.97 -15.62
N ARG A 73 26.31 -11.24 -14.41
CA ARG A 73 25.63 -12.06 -13.41
C ARG A 73 24.55 -11.31 -12.63
N LYS A 74 24.77 -10.02 -12.33
CA LYS A 74 23.89 -9.20 -11.48
C LYS A 74 23.94 -7.76 -11.96
N ALA A 75 22.79 -7.19 -12.33
CA ALA A 75 22.73 -5.78 -12.69
C ALA A 75 23.18 -4.92 -11.50
N PRO A 76 23.98 -3.86 -11.71
CA PRO A 76 24.24 -2.89 -10.66
C PRO A 76 22.92 -2.25 -10.25
N PHE A 77 22.73 -2.09 -8.94
CA PHE A 77 21.59 -1.34 -8.40
C PHE A 77 21.97 0.14 -8.40
N GLU A 78 21.76 0.79 -9.55
CA GLU A 78 21.97 2.23 -9.71
C GLU A 78 20.76 2.97 -9.13
N GLY A 79 20.97 4.01 -8.33
CA GLY A 79 19.90 4.83 -7.77
C GLY A 79 20.34 5.65 -6.56
N PRO A 80 19.72 6.81 -6.30
CA PRO A 80 20.04 7.67 -5.17
C PRO A 80 19.68 7.00 -3.84
N THR A 81 20.36 7.39 -2.78
CA THR A 81 20.02 7.06 -1.39
C THR A 81 18.78 7.83 -0.92
N LEU A 82 18.11 7.38 0.14
CA LEU A 82 16.98 8.12 0.74
C LEU A 82 17.37 9.56 1.12
N ALA A 83 18.60 9.75 1.60
CA ALA A 83 19.13 11.09 1.87
C ALA A 83 19.22 11.97 0.62
N GLU A 84 19.76 11.42 -0.48
CA GLU A 84 19.88 12.13 -1.76
C GLU A 84 18.50 12.43 -2.36
N VAL A 85 17.55 11.48 -2.30
CA VAL A 85 16.17 11.71 -2.78
C VAL A 85 15.49 12.84 -2.00
N ASN A 86 15.64 12.86 -0.68
CA ASN A 86 15.07 13.93 0.13
C ASN A 86 15.67 15.30 -0.19
N ALA A 87 16.96 15.38 -0.50
CA ALA A 87 17.58 16.63 -0.95
C ALA A 87 16.92 17.15 -2.23
N CYS A 88 16.70 16.29 -3.24
CA CYS A 88 15.97 16.64 -4.46
C CYS A 88 14.53 17.09 -4.16
N LEU A 89 13.81 16.36 -3.31
CA LEU A 89 12.42 16.71 -2.92
C LEU A 89 12.31 18.05 -2.20
N VAL A 90 13.31 18.42 -1.39
CA VAL A 90 13.35 19.73 -0.72
C VAL A 90 13.64 20.83 -1.73
N GLU A 91 14.60 20.61 -2.64
CA GLU A 91 14.94 21.56 -3.70
C GLU A 91 13.71 21.88 -4.57
N CYS A 92 13.01 20.84 -5.07
CA CYS A 92 11.79 20.99 -5.88
C CYS A 92 10.68 21.79 -5.19
N ARG A 93 10.56 21.72 -3.86
CA ARG A 93 9.55 22.49 -3.09
C ARG A 93 9.94 23.95 -2.88
N THR A 94 11.23 24.25 -2.91
CA THR A 94 11.76 25.60 -2.67
C THR A 94 11.88 26.43 -3.95
N GLU A 95 11.77 25.81 -5.14
CA GLU A 95 11.72 26.56 -6.39
C GLU A 95 10.43 27.42 -6.45
N PRO A 96 10.54 28.73 -6.74
CA PRO A 96 9.37 29.58 -6.88
C PRO A 96 8.55 29.11 -8.09
N ALA A 97 7.26 28.84 -7.87
CA ALA A 97 6.33 28.54 -8.95
C ALA A 97 6.44 29.62 -10.04
N ASP A 98 6.87 29.22 -11.24
CA ASP A 98 7.07 30.13 -12.35
C ASP A 98 5.71 30.72 -12.77
N SER A 99 5.43 31.95 -12.32
CA SER A 99 4.19 32.69 -12.56
C SER A 99 3.87 32.97 -14.03
N ASN A 100 4.71 32.54 -14.97
CA ASN A 100 4.52 32.68 -16.43
C ASN A 100 4.27 31.38 -17.18
N GLN A 101 4.15 30.23 -16.51
CA GLN A 101 3.64 29.03 -17.17
C GLN A 101 2.11 29.01 -17.06
N PRO A 102 1.35 29.06 -18.18
CA PRO A 102 -0.07 28.78 -18.12
C PRO A 102 -0.23 27.38 -17.54
N ASN A 103 -1.07 27.22 -16.51
CA ASN A 103 -1.44 25.91 -15.94
C ASN A 103 -1.55 24.90 -17.08
N GLN A 104 -0.52 24.07 -17.25
CA GLN A 104 -0.60 22.98 -18.20
C GLN A 104 -1.67 22.05 -17.61
N PRO A 105 -2.72 21.71 -18.36
CA PRO A 105 -3.75 20.79 -17.87
C PRO A 105 -3.22 19.37 -17.57
N ASP A 106 -1.92 19.13 -17.82
CA ASP A 106 -1.22 17.86 -17.66
C ASP A 106 -0.11 17.88 -16.59
N GLN A 107 0.05 18.95 -15.79
CA GLN A 107 0.84 18.81 -14.54
C GLN A 107 0.02 17.92 -13.60
N PRO A 108 0.56 16.77 -13.13
CA PRO A 108 -0.15 15.99 -12.13
C PRO A 108 -0.34 16.92 -10.94
N ALA A 109 -1.60 17.23 -10.62
CA ALA A 109 -1.95 17.80 -9.33
C ALA A 109 -1.19 16.98 -8.28
N GLN A 110 -0.57 17.66 -7.30
CA GLN A 110 0.02 17.01 -6.13
C GLN A 110 -0.84 15.80 -5.80
N ILE A 111 -0.32 14.61 -6.05
CA ILE A 111 -1.08 13.39 -5.82
C ILE A 111 -1.18 13.37 -4.30
N ASP A 112 -2.37 13.66 -3.78
CA ASP A 112 -2.61 13.66 -2.35
C ASP A 112 -2.63 12.18 -1.95
N VAL A 113 -1.45 11.65 -1.62
CA VAL A 113 -1.28 10.20 -1.55
C VAL A 113 -1.76 9.71 -0.19
N ALA A 114 -2.75 8.81 -0.27
CA ALA A 114 -3.54 8.22 0.80
C ALA A 114 -4.68 9.11 1.32
N GLY A 115 -5.92 8.75 0.95
CA GLY A 115 -7.17 9.34 1.44
C GLY A 115 -7.43 9.27 2.95
N PHE A 116 -6.39 9.12 3.78
CA PHE A 116 -6.42 9.41 5.20
C PHE A 116 -5.14 10.05 5.74
N ALA A 117 -3.94 9.90 5.15
CA ALA A 117 -2.71 10.43 5.77
C ALA A 117 -2.45 11.89 5.36
N ASP A 118 -2.15 12.76 6.33
CA ASP A 118 -1.73 14.13 6.05
C ASP A 118 -0.39 14.11 5.28
N PRO A 119 -0.29 14.73 4.09
CA PRO A 119 0.96 14.82 3.34
C PRO A 119 2.13 15.35 4.16
N GLN A 120 1.86 16.24 5.13
CA GLN A 120 2.90 16.75 6.03
C GLN A 120 3.54 15.62 6.84
N LEU A 121 2.75 14.67 7.35
CA LEU A 121 3.25 13.53 8.12
C LEU A 121 4.13 12.61 7.27
N THR A 122 3.73 12.34 6.03
CA THR A 122 4.53 11.52 5.10
C THR A 122 5.83 12.23 4.72
N ASN A 123 5.79 13.55 4.53
CA ASN A 123 6.98 14.35 4.26
C ASN A 123 7.93 14.41 5.46
N GLU A 124 7.39 14.56 6.67
CA GLU A 124 8.18 14.49 7.92
C GLU A 124 8.83 13.13 8.12
N LEU A 125 8.11 12.05 7.80
CA LEU A 125 8.64 10.69 7.84
C LEU A 125 9.80 10.53 6.87
N TYR A 126 9.63 11.03 5.64
CA TYR A 126 10.67 10.96 4.62
C TYR A 126 11.92 11.73 5.06
N ALA A 127 11.75 12.95 5.58
CA ALA A 127 12.85 13.75 6.11
C ALA A 127 13.55 13.08 7.31
N ALA A 128 12.78 12.43 8.19
CA ALA A 128 13.33 11.67 9.30
C ALA A 128 14.12 10.45 8.81
N ALA A 129 13.60 9.69 7.84
CA ALA A 129 14.26 8.52 7.27
C ALA A 129 15.56 8.91 6.55
N ALA A 130 15.52 10.02 5.80
CA ALA A 130 16.67 10.59 5.12
C ALA A 130 17.79 11.05 6.06
N SER A 131 17.46 11.38 7.31
CA SER A 131 18.42 11.80 8.34
C SER A 131 18.82 10.67 9.30
N SER A 132 18.16 9.52 9.21
CA SER A 132 18.38 8.39 10.12
C SER A 132 19.55 7.52 9.65
N PRO A 133 20.54 7.22 10.51
CA PRO A 133 21.63 6.30 10.15
C PRO A 133 21.14 4.92 9.68
N ARG A 134 19.95 4.49 10.14
CA ARG A 134 19.34 3.21 9.79
C ARG A 134 18.80 3.19 8.36
N PHE A 135 18.25 4.31 7.87
CA PHE A 135 17.52 4.37 6.60
C PHE A 135 18.23 5.20 5.54
N ALA A 136 18.93 6.27 5.91
CA ALA A 136 19.47 7.28 5.01
C ALA A 136 20.28 6.71 3.83
N GLY A 137 21.03 5.63 4.06
CA GLY A 137 21.86 4.96 3.05
C GLY A 137 21.14 3.95 2.16
N ILE A 138 19.85 3.64 2.39
CA ILE A 138 19.04 2.76 1.55
C ILE A 138 18.90 3.43 0.18
N ARG A 139 19.22 2.67 -0.88
CA ARG A 139 19.10 3.16 -2.26
C ARG A 139 17.74 2.84 -2.83
N ILE A 140 17.13 3.80 -3.54
CA ILE A 140 15.89 3.59 -4.29
C ILE A 140 16.19 3.50 -5.78
N SER A 141 15.51 2.58 -6.46
CA SER A 141 15.57 2.42 -7.91
C SER A 141 14.31 1.71 -8.42
N ALA A 142 14.29 1.47 -9.73
CA ALA A 142 13.28 0.71 -10.44
C ALA A 142 11.85 1.25 -10.27
N TYR A 143 11.68 2.56 -10.07
CA TYR A 143 10.35 3.13 -9.91
C TYR A 143 9.47 2.88 -11.13
N ASN A 144 8.21 2.54 -10.90
CA ASN A 144 7.22 2.37 -11.96
C ASN A 144 5.84 2.79 -11.46
N GLN A 145 5.17 3.64 -12.22
CA GLN A 145 3.82 4.09 -11.98
C GLN A 145 2.97 3.84 -13.23
N ARG A 146 1.72 3.42 -13.03
CA ARG A 146 0.74 3.20 -14.08
C ARG A 146 -0.60 3.76 -13.62
N PHE A 147 -1.18 4.62 -14.43
CA PHE A 147 -2.54 5.10 -14.28
C PHE A 147 -3.34 4.82 -15.54
N SER A 148 -4.54 4.28 -15.42
CA SER A 148 -5.41 4.00 -16.55
C SER A 148 -6.88 4.08 -16.13
N ALA A 149 -7.56 5.17 -16.49
CA ALA A 149 -9.00 5.31 -16.27
C ALA A 149 -9.80 4.21 -17.00
N GLN A 150 -9.37 3.83 -18.22
CA GLN A 150 -10.02 2.79 -19.02
C GLN A 150 -9.96 1.42 -18.34
N ARG A 151 -8.80 1.05 -17.78
CA ARG A 151 -8.64 -0.20 -17.04
C ARG A 151 -9.05 -0.09 -15.57
N GLN A 152 -9.44 1.10 -15.12
CA GLN A 152 -9.72 1.42 -13.72
C GLN A 152 -8.56 1.00 -12.82
N THR A 153 -7.37 1.52 -13.11
CA THR A 153 -6.14 1.08 -12.44
C THR A 153 -5.31 2.25 -11.99
N GLN A 154 -4.89 2.19 -10.74
CA GLN A 154 -3.77 2.95 -10.22
C GLN A 154 -2.78 1.98 -9.58
N PHE A 155 -1.52 2.09 -10.00
CA PHE A 155 -0.43 1.26 -9.50
C PHE A 155 0.83 2.09 -9.42
N ALA A 156 1.56 1.96 -8.31
CA ALA A 156 2.95 2.39 -8.22
C ALA A 156 3.75 1.39 -7.39
N ALA A 157 5.02 1.23 -7.75
CA ALA A 157 5.96 0.46 -6.97
C ALA A 157 7.37 1.03 -7.11
N GLU A 158 8.15 0.87 -6.06
CA GLU A 158 9.56 1.19 -6.03
C GLU A 158 10.36 0.06 -5.39
N THR A 159 11.66 0.06 -5.61
CA THR A 159 12.56 -0.94 -5.04
C THR A 159 13.66 -0.28 -4.27
N MET A 160 13.85 -0.76 -3.06
CA MET A 160 14.84 -0.28 -2.11
C MET A 160 15.89 -1.36 -1.88
N GLN A 161 17.17 -1.01 -1.98
CA GLN A 161 18.26 -1.91 -1.64
C GLN A 161 18.69 -1.69 -0.18
N LEU A 162 18.48 -2.71 0.65
CA LEU A 162 18.94 -2.73 2.03
C LEU A 162 20.47 -2.89 2.11
N PRO A 163 21.12 -2.45 3.21
CA PRO A 163 22.57 -2.59 3.43
C PRO A 163 23.14 -4.01 3.25
N ASP A 164 22.37 -5.05 3.58
CA ASP A 164 22.77 -6.46 3.41
C ASP A 164 22.67 -6.94 1.95
N GLY A 165 22.17 -6.09 1.05
CA GLY A 165 21.91 -6.41 -0.34
C GLY A 165 20.58 -7.11 -0.58
N THR A 166 19.66 -7.16 0.37
CA THR A 166 18.27 -7.58 0.12
C THR A 166 17.52 -6.47 -0.61
N LEU A 167 16.67 -6.82 -1.58
CA LEU A 167 15.76 -5.84 -2.18
C LEU A 167 14.42 -5.86 -1.46
N ALA A 168 13.98 -4.71 -0.96
CA ALA A 168 12.63 -4.47 -0.50
C ALA A 168 11.82 -3.83 -1.64
N ILE A 169 10.79 -4.53 -2.14
CA ILE A 169 9.87 -4.00 -3.14
C ILE A 169 8.64 -3.47 -2.40
N ALA A 170 8.43 -2.16 -2.48
CA ALA A 170 7.29 -1.49 -1.89
C ALA A 170 6.20 -1.28 -2.95
N PHE A 171 5.03 -1.85 -2.72
CA PHE A 171 3.83 -1.57 -3.52
C PHE A 171 3.04 -0.47 -2.84
N GLN A 172 2.78 0.61 -3.57
CA GLN A 172 1.97 1.72 -3.07
C GLN A 172 0.52 1.26 -2.89
N GLY A 173 -0.12 1.75 -1.83
CA GLY A 173 -1.56 1.61 -1.66
C GLY A 173 -2.34 2.55 -2.57
N THR A 174 -3.59 2.78 -2.22
CA THR A 174 -4.51 3.59 -3.03
C THR A 174 -4.27 5.09 -2.81
N ASP A 175 -4.23 5.84 -3.92
CA ASP A 175 -4.17 7.30 -3.91
C ASP A 175 -5.57 7.90 -3.68
N ASP A 176 -5.70 9.23 -3.75
CA ASP A 176 -6.98 9.91 -3.55
C ASP A 176 -7.92 9.85 -4.77
N SER A 177 -7.52 9.17 -5.86
CA SER A 177 -8.32 9.11 -7.08
C SER A 177 -9.50 8.15 -6.97
N PHE A 178 -10.65 8.50 -7.54
CA PHE A 178 -11.77 7.56 -7.67
C PHE A 178 -11.40 6.31 -8.47
N VAL A 179 -10.44 6.40 -9.38
CA VAL A 179 -9.93 5.25 -10.14
C VAL A 179 -9.28 4.23 -9.21
N GLY A 180 -8.36 4.67 -8.35
CA GLY A 180 -7.68 3.80 -7.39
C GLY A 180 -8.65 3.20 -6.39
N TRP A 181 -9.55 4.02 -5.83
CA TRP A 181 -10.58 3.54 -4.92
C TRP A 181 -11.54 2.56 -5.60
N LYS A 182 -11.98 2.83 -6.83
CA LYS A 182 -12.88 1.91 -7.53
C LYS A 182 -12.25 0.54 -7.75
N GLU A 183 -10.96 0.49 -8.06
CA GLU A 183 -10.22 -0.76 -8.19
C GLU A 183 -10.22 -1.58 -6.90
N ASP A 184 -10.09 -0.95 -5.73
CA ASP A 184 -10.18 -1.64 -4.43
C ASP A 184 -11.55 -2.30 -4.23
N PHE A 185 -12.62 -1.55 -4.53
CA PHE A 185 -13.98 -2.10 -4.44
C PHE A 185 -14.23 -3.19 -5.48
N ASN A 186 -13.59 -3.11 -6.66
CA ASN A 186 -13.68 -4.13 -7.68
C ASN A 186 -13.16 -5.49 -7.19
N MET A 187 -12.24 -5.53 -6.21
CA MET A 187 -11.80 -6.80 -5.60
C MET A 187 -12.94 -7.64 -5.00
N ALA A 188 -14.10 -7.04 -4.71
CA ALA A 188 -15.28 -7.77 -4.22
C ALA A 188 -15.90 -8.71 -5.26
N PHE A 189 -15.66 -8.48 -6.56
CA PHE A 189 -16.22 -9.28 -7.65
C PHE A 189 -15.20 -9.69 -8.71
N GLN A 190 -14.09 -8.97 -8.85
CA GLN A 190 -13.07 -9.21 -9.84
C GLN A 190 -11.77 -9.72 -9.20
N TYR A 191 -11.26 -10.84 -9.71
CA TYR A 191 -9.92 -11.32 -9.39
C TYR A 191 -9.25 -11.99 -10.63
N PRO A 192 -8.01 -11.64 -10.98
CA PRO A 192 -7.24 -10.53 -10.42
C PRO A 192 -7.80 -9.15 -10.85
N VAL A 193 -7.60 -8.13 -10.02
CA VAL A 193 -7.72 -6.73 -10.47
C VAL A 193 -6.44 -6.29 -11.20
N PRO A 194 -6.48 -5.29 -12.09
CA PRO A 194 -5.30 -4.93 -12.89
C PRO A 194 -4.05 -4.54 -12.09
N ALA A 195 -4.19 -3.90 -10.93
CA ALA A 195 -3.04 -3.60 -10.06
C ALA A 195 -2.36 -4.87 -9.51
N GLN A 196 -3.10 -5.95 -9.29
CA GLN A 196 -2.55 -7.25 -8.89
C GLN A 196 -1.71 -7.87 -10.02
N GLU A 197 -2.19 -7.78 -11.27
CA GLU A 197 -1.42 -8.18 -12.45
C GLU A 197 -0.14 -7.33 -12.58
N ALA A 198 -0.26 -6.00 -12.41
CA ALA A 198 0.87 -5.08 -12.47
C ALA A 198 1.92 -5.36 -11.38
N ALA A 199 1.51 -5.77 -10.18
CA ALA A 199 2.40 -6.15 -9.10
C ALA A 199 3.21 -7.40 -9.43
N SER A 200 2.56 -8.41 -10.03
CA SER A 200 3.21 -9.64 -10.50
C SER A 200 4.21 -9.36 -11.63
N ASP A 201 3.81 -8.55 -12.61
CA ASP A 201 4.68 -8.09 -13.70
C ASP A 201 5.92 -7.34 -13.17
N TYR A 202 5.71 -6.44 -12.21
CA TYR A 202 6.77 -5.66 -11.59
C TYR A 202 7.78 -6.56 -10.88
N LEU A 203 7.31 -7.48 -10.03
CA LEU A 203 8.17 -8.45 -9.35
C LEU A 203 8.96 -9.27 -10.36
N GLN A 204 8.30 -9.78 -11.40
CA GLN A 204 8.97 -10.57 -12.43
C GLN A 204 10.06 -9.76 -13.16
N ALA A 205 9.79 -8.50 -13.48
CA ALA A 205 10.75 -7.61 -14.15
C ALA A 205 11.98 -7.32 -13.27
N VAL A 206 11.78 -6.99 -11.99
CA VAL A 206 12.87 -6.79 -11.02
C VAL A 206 13.66 -8.09 -10.83
N ALA A 207 12.97 -9.21 -10.70
CA ALA A 207 13.57 -10.52 -10.48
C ALA A 207 14.39 -11.05 -11.68
N ARG A 208 14.23 -10.49 -12.88
CA ARG A 208 15.08 -10.80 -14.05
C ARG A 208 16.44 -10.10 -14.00
N VAL A 209 16.50 -8.91 -13.42
CA VAL A 209 17.72 -8.10 -13.30
C VAL A 209 18.45 -8.30 -11.98
N TRP A 210 17.74 -8.83 -10.99
CA TRP A 210 18.26 -9.16 -9.67
C TRP A 210 18.26 -10.65 -9.39
N ASN A 211 19.31 -11.17 -8.74
CA ASN A 211 19.45 -12.59 -8.39
C ASN A 211 19.53 -12.86 -6.87
N GLY A 212 19.43 -11.82 -6.04
CA GLY A 212 19.51 -11.94 -4.58
C GLY A 212 18.15 -12.09 -3.89
N PRO A 213 18.14 -12.04 -2.54
CA PRO A 213 16.92 -12.10 -1.75
C PRO A 213 16.01 -10.88 -2.00
N ILE A 214 14.70 -11.11 -1.89
CA ILE A 214 13.65 -10.13 -2.12
C ILE A 214 12.68 -10.16 -0.93
N MET A 215 12.34 -8.99 -0.40
CA MET A 215 11.21 -8.77 0.49
C MET A 215 10.14 -8.00 -0.28
N LEU A 216 8.88 -8.37 -0.07
CA LEU A 216 7.74 -7.61 -0.58
C LEU A 216 7.07 -6.92 0.60
N LEU A 217 6.67 -5.67 0.43
CA LEU A 217 5.97 -4.93 1.45
C LEU A 217 4.95 -3.98 0.83
N GLY A 218 3.92 -3.66 1.59
CA GLY A 218 2.96 -2.65 1.19
C GLY A 218 1.90 -2.44 2.26
N HIS A 219 1.37 -1.22 2.27
CA HIS A 219 0.31 -0.80 3.15
C HIS A 219 -1.02 -0.68 2.38
N SER A 220 -2.14 -0.96 3.04
CA SER A 220 -3.47 -0.91 2.42
C SER A 220 -3.53 -1.81 1.17
N LYS A 221 -4.05 -1.32 0.02
CA LYS A 221 -3.99 -2.03 -1.26
C LYS A 221 -2.61 -2.65 -1.54
N GLY A 222 -1.52 -1.94 -1.25
CA GLY A 222 -0.15 -2.42 -1.47
C GLY A 222 0.17 -3.71 -0.71
N GLY A 223 -0.42 -3.90 0.48
CA GLY A 223 -0.28 -5.13 1.27
C GLY A 223 -0.98 -6.33 0.63
N ASN A 224 -2.06 -6.10 -0.12
CA ASN A 224 -2.71 -7.13 -0.95
C ASN A 224 -1.85 -7.43 -2.19
N LEU A 225 -1.36 -6.40 -2.87
CA LEU A 225 -0.48 -6.53 -4.03
C LEU A 225 0.78 -7.34 -3.73
N ALA A 226 1.39 -7.13 -2.55
CA ALA A 226 2.56 -7.87 -2.10
C ALA A 226 2.30 -9.39 -2.00
N VAL A 227 1.18 -9.77 -1.37
CA VAL A 227 0.79 -11.20 -1.24
C VAL A 227 0.42 -11.77 -2.60
N HIS A 228 -0.29 -11.02 -3.43
CA HIS A 228 -0.66 -11.44 -4.79
C HIS A 228 0.57 -11.71 -5.66
N ALA A 229 1.53 -10.79 -5.68
CA ALA A 229 2.77 -10.95 -6.44
C ALA A 229 3.57 -12.17 -5.96
N ALA A 230 3.62 -12.41 -4.64
CA ALA A 230 4.32 -13.58 -4.09
C ALA A 230 3.71 -14.91 -4.54
N MET A 231 2.38 -15.06 -4.42
CA MET A 231 1.72 -16.33 -4.76
C MET A 231 1.69 -16.64 -6.25
N ASN A 232 1.82 -15.62 -7.11
CA ASN A 232 1.85 -15.79 -8.57
C ASN A 232 3.27 -15.72 -9.16
N ALA A 233 4.30 -15.57 -8.33
CA ALA A 233 5.69 -15.61 -8.78
C ALA A 233 6.08 -17.03 -9.24
N ALA A 234 6.94 -17.12 -10.25
CA ALA A 234 7.56 -18.39 -10.63
C ALA A 234 8.38 -18.98 -9.47
N ASP A 235 8.51 -20.31 -9.40
CA ASP A 235 9.14 -21.02 -8.27
C ASP A 235 10.53 -20.47 -7.90
N ASP A 236 11.37 -20.15 -8.89
CA ASP A 236 12.72 -19.62 -8.69
C ASP A 236 12.71 -18.19 -8.10
N ILE A 237 11.69 -17.39 -8.43
CA ILE A 237 11.46 -16.08 -7.83
C ILE A 237 10.90 -16.25 -6.43
N GLN A 238 9.89 -17.11 -6.28
CA GLN A 238 9.23 -17.35 -5.00
C GLN A 238 10.21 -17.87 -3.95
N GLN A 239 11.18 -18.72 -4.32
CA GLN A 239 12.26 -19.18 -3.43
C GLN A 239 13.14 -18.03 -2.90
N ARG A 240 13.32 -16.97 -3.69
CA ARG A 240 14.11 -15.78 -3.31
C ARG A 240 13.32 -14.78 -2.48
N ILE A 241 12.00 -14.89 -2.43
CA ILE A 241 11.17 -14.11 -1.51
C ILE A 241 11.43 -14.61 -0.09
N VAL A 242 12.02 -13.76 0.74
CA VAL A 242 12.36 -14.10 2.14
C VAL A 242 11.25 -13.70 3.12
N ARG A 243 10.47 -12.66 2.78
CA ARG A 243 9.35 -12.17 3.59
C ARG A 243 8.37 -11.36 2.75
N VAL A 244 7.10 -11.37 3.13
CA VAL A 244 6.02 -10.56 2.56
C VAL A 244 5.31 -9.84 3.71
N PHE A 245 5.45 -8.52 3.80
CA PHE A 245 4.74 -7.72 4.81
C PHE A 245 3.44 -7.17 4.21
N SER A 246 2.31 -7.66 4.72
CA SER A 246 0.99 -7.14 4.39
C SER A 246 0.52 -6.24 5.54
N LEU A 247 0.65 -4.93 5.36
CA LEU A 247 0.41 -3.94 6.42
C LEU A 247 -1.03 -3.40 6.27
N ASP A 248 -1.94 -3.99 7.03
CA ASP A 248 -3.38 -3.74 7.01
C ASP A 248 -4.01 -3.77 5.61
N GLY A 249 -3.45 -4.60 4.73
CA GLY A 249 -4.00 -4.81 3.39
C GLY A 249 -5.20 -5.75 3.40
N PRO A 250 -6.17 -5.59 2.47
CA PRO A 250 -7.32 -6.50 2.39
C PRO A 250 -6.91 -7.93 2.03
N GLY A 251 -7.75 -8.89 2.38
CA GLY A 251 -7.61 -10.31 2.06
C GLY A 251 -7.96 -10.65 0.60
N PHE A 252 -8.34 -11.90 0.36
CA PHE A 252 -8.70 -12.38 -0.99
C PHE A 252 -10.03 -13.14 -0.99
N PRO A 253 -10.66 -13.36 -2.17
CA PRO A 253 -11.81 -14.24 -2.28
C PRO A 253 -11.51 -15.68 -1.80
N SER A 254 -12.55 -16.39 -1.36
CA SER A 254 -12.45 -17.75 -0.79
C SER A 254 -11.71 -18.73 -1.70
N GLU A 255 -12.03 -18.69 -2.99
CA GLU A 255 -11.44 -19.52 -4.04
C GLU A 255 -9.93 -19.25 -4.23
N VAL A 256 -9.45 -18.07 -3.82
CA VAL A 256 -8.04 -17.71 -3.88
C VAL A 256 -7.32 -18.20 -2.63
N VAL A 257 -7.86 -17.95 -1.43
CA VAL A 257 -7.18 -18.32 -0.19
C VAL A 257 -7.13 -19.83 0.05
N THR A 258 -8.08 -20.58 -0.52
CA THR A 258 -8.09 -22.05 -0.52
C THR A 258 -7.16 -22.67 -1.57
N SER A 259 -6.57 -21.86 -2.45
CA SER A 259 -5.72 -22.36 -3.54
C SER A 259 -4.32 -22.82 -3.06
N PRO A 260 -3.70 -23.83 -3.71
CA PRO A 260 -2.36 -24.28 -3.36
C PRO A 260 -1.28 -23.18 -3.43
N ARG A 261 -1.40 -22.28 -4.42
CA ARG A 261 -0.45 -21.15 -4.60
C ARG A 261 -0.46 -20.18 -3.42
N TYR A 262 -1.64 -19.94 -2.84
CA TYR A 262 -1.78 -19.06 -1.69
C TYR A 262 -1.18 -19.74 -0.46
N GLN A 263 -1.55 -21.00 -0.20
CA GLN A 263 -1.02 -21.79 0.91
C GLN A 263 0.52 -21.95 0.86
N ALA A 264 1.10 -22.01 -0.33
CA ALA A 264 2.55 -22.08 -0.51
C ALA A 264 3.31 -20.84 -0.01
N VAL A 265 2.68 -19.65 -0.05
CA VAL A 265 3.32 -18.41 0.38
C VAL A 265 2.97 -17.98 1.80
N VAL A 266 1.88 -18.48 2.39
CA VAL A 266 1.46 -18.15 3.77
C VAL A 266 2.61 -18.16 4.79
N PRO A 267 3.53 -19.16 4.81
CA PRO A 267 4.65 -19.16 5.77
C PRO A 267 5.61 -17.97 5.65
N LYS A 268 5.58 -17.26 4.51
CA LYS A 268 6.40 -16.07 4.24
C LYS A 268 5.63 -14.77 4.48
N VAL A 269 4.31 -14.83 4.65
CA VAL A 269 3.46 -13.65 4.87
C VAL A 269 3.45 -13.30 6.35
N GLU A 270 3.79 -12.05 6.63
CA GLU A 270 3.59 -11.40 7.92
C GLU A 270 2.48 -10.37 7.76
N LYS A 271 1.27 -10.77 8.14
CA LYS A 271 0.08 -9.93 8.11
C LYS A 271 0.01 -9.14 9.40
N ILE A 272 0.01 -7.82 9.31
CA ILE A 272 -0.02 -6.94 10.47
C ILE A 272 -1.25 -6.05 10.36
N VAL A 273 -2.06 -6.01 11.40
CA VAL A 273 -3.31 -5.24 11.43
C VAL A 273 -3.45 -4.50 12.75
N PRO A 274 -4.04 -3.29 12.79
CA PRO A 274 -4.39 -2.65 14.03
C PRO A 274 -5.51 -3.43 14.74
N ASP A 275 -5.63 -3.26 16.06
CA ASP A 275 -6.56 -4.02 16.90
C ASP A 275 -8.01 -3.93 16.43
N SER A 276 -8.47 -2.75 16.02
CA SER A 276 -9.81 -2.55 15.48
C SER A 276 -9.79 -2.33 13.97
N SER A 277 -8.96 -3.10 13.24
CA SER A 277 -8.87 -3.07 11.78
C SER A 277 -10.23 -3.27 11.09
N ILE A 278 -10.44 -2.47 10.04
CA ILE A 278 -11.55 -2.60 9.08
C ILE A 278 -10.99 -3.01 7.72
N VAL A 279 -9.95 -2.34 7.23
CA VAL A 279 -9.39 -2.56 5.88
C VAL A 279 -8.74 -3.93 5.76
N GLY A 280 -7.86 -4.29 6.71
CA GLY A 280 -7.23 -5.62 6.73
C GLY A 280 -8.22 -6.77 6.89
N MET A 281 -9.45 -6.46 7.30
CA MET A 281 -10.57 -7.38 7.51
C MET A 281 -11.55 -7.42 6.33
N ILE A 282 -11.25 -6.77 5.21
CA ILE A 282 -12.02 -6.93 3.97
C ILE A 282 -11.61 -8.24 3.29
N LEU A 283 -12.57 -9.04 2.82
CA LEU A 283 -12.38 -10.39 2.24
C LEU A 283 -11.81 -11.42 3.24
N GLU A 284 -11.43 -12.61 2.76
CA GLU A 284 -10.90 -13.67 3.60
C GLU A 284 -9.40 -13.48 3.87
N THR A 285 -9.02 -13.59 5.15
CA THR A 285 -7.64 -13.45 5.67
C THR A 285 -7.35 -14.64 6.59
N PRO A 286 -7.10 -15.85 6.07
CA PRO A 286 -6.85 -17.03 6.90
C PRO A 286 -5.42 -17.07 7.47
N GLU A 287 -4.50 -16.25 6.98
CA GLU A 287 -3.16 -16.16 7.51
C GLU A 287 -3.14 -15.58 8.94
N PRO A 288 -2.26 -16.08 9.84
CA PRO A 288 -2.14 -15.53 11.17
C PRO A 288 -1.78 -14.04 11.13
N CYS A 289 -2.56 -13.23 11.84
CA CYS A 289 -2.35 -11.80 11.94
C CYS A 289 -1.55 -11.46 13.21
N VAL A 290 -0.52 -10.63 13.07
CA VAL A 290 0.08 -9.87 14.16
C VAL A 290 -0.80 -8.65 14.41
N VAL A 291 -1.38 -8.57 15.59
CA VAL A 291 -2.29 -7.47 15.95
C VAL A 291 -1.51 -6.42 16.69
N VAL A 292 -1.58 -5.16 16.27
CA VAL A 292 -0.83 -4.06 16.87
C VAL A 292 -1.75 -3.01 17.46
N ARG A 293 -1.31 -2.34 18.52
CA ARG A 293 -2.08 -1.24 19.10
C ARG A 293 -2.05 -0.02 18.18
N SER A 294 -3.22 0.61 18.00
CA SER A 294 -3.34 1.97 17.45
C SER A 294 -3.83 2.95 18.53
N ASP A 295 -3.40 4.21 18.47
CA ASP A 295 -3.96 5.30 19.30
C ASP A 295 -5.21 5.96 18.67
N GLN A 296 -5.58 5.55 17.47
CA GLN A 296 -6.77 6.00 16.76
C GLN A 296 -7.94 5.02 16.95
N LYS A 297 -9.11 5.35 16.36
CA LYS A 297 -10.34 4.55 16.47
C LYS A 297 -11.03 4.37 15.13
N GLY A 298 -11.67 3.20 14.98
CA GLY A 298 -12.41 2.86 13.76
C GLY A 298 -11.49 2.85 12.54
N ILE A 299 -12.00 3.34 11.41
CA ILE A 299 -11.24 3.36 10.15
C ILE A 299 -9.93 4.17 10.25
N MET A 300 -9.85 5.13 11.17
CA MET A 300 -8.64 5.94 11.36
C MET A 300 -7.45 5.13 11.88
N GLN A 301 -7.66 3.93 12.43
CA GLN A 301 -6.56 3.03 12.78
C GLN A 301 -5.81 2.50 11.57
N HIS A 302 -6.41 2.58 10.38
CA HIS A 302 -5.74 2.27 9.12
C HIS A 302 -4.57 3.23 8.81
N MET A 303 -4.48 4.37 9.50
CA MET A 303 -3.33 5.26 9.36
C MET A 303 -2.08 4.62 9.98
N ALA A 304 -1.05 4.40 9.17
CA ALA A 304 0.26 3.89 9.60
C ALA A 304 0.85 4.67 10.80
N PHE A 305 0.65 5.99 10.83
CA PHE A 305 1.13 6.89 11.89
C PHE A 305 0.43 6.73 13.24
N SER A 306 -0.64 5.94 13.31
CA SER A 306 -1.37 5.67 14.56
C SER A 306 -0.83 4.46 15.32
N TRP A 307 -0.01 3.62 14.68
CA TRP A 307 0.43 2.35 15.24
C TRP A 307 1.55 2.56 16.26
N GLN A 308 1.37 1.98 17.44
CA GLN A 308 2.21 2.23 18.59
C GLN A 308 3.50 1.40 18.52
N VAL A 309 4.63 2.08 18.66
CA VAL A 309 5.98 1.52 18.65
C VAL A 309 6.63 1.76 20.02
N GLN A 310 7.26 0.72 20.56
CA GLN A 310 8.02 0.77 21.79
C GLN A 310 9.25 -0.14 21.70
N GLY A 311 10.43 0.39 22.04
CA GLY A 311 11.67 -0.40 22.08
C GLY A 311 12.10 -0.95 20.72
N GLY A 312 11.70 -0.31 19.62
CA GLY A 312 12.04 -0.71 18.25
C GLY A 312 11.12 -1.76 17.63
N ALA A 313 10.00 -2.10 18.29
CA ALA A 313 8.99 -3.03 17.79
C ALA A 313 7.57 -2.49 18.00
N PHE A 314 6.61 -3.02 17.26
CA PHE A 314 5.20 -2.72 17.50
C PHE A 314 4.74 -3.22 18.87
N GLU A 315 3.83 -2.49 19.50
CA GLU A 315 3.10 -3.01 20.64
C GLU A 315 2.06 -4.03 20.16
N VAL A 316 2.36 -5.31 20.38
CA VAL A 316 1.52 -6.43 19.95
C VAL A 316 0.41 -6.72 20.97
N LEU A 317 -0.78 -7.00 20.45
CA LEU A 317 -1.97 -7.40 21.20
C LEU A 317 -2.33 -8.86 20.87
N PRO A 318 -3.01 -9.58 21.79
CA PRO A 318 -3.26 -11.00 21.61
C PRO A 318 -4.27 -11.33 20.51
N ALA A 319 -5.18 -10.41 20.17
CA ALA A 319 -6.22 -10.63 19.17
C ALA A 319 -6.82 -9.30 18.70
N ILE A 320 -7.45 -9.34 17.52
CA ILE A 320 -8.27 -8.25 17.01
C ILE A 320 -9.53 -8.06 17.86
N ALA A 321 -10.06 -6.85 17.84
CA ALA A 321 -11.26 -6.48 18.55
C ALA A 321 -12.48 -7.29 18.03
N PRO A 322 -13.46 -7.60 18.90
CA PRO A 322 -14.69 -8.27 18.48
C PRO A 322 -15.47 -7.52 17.40
N SER A 323 -15.33 -6.19 17.33
CA SER A 323 -15.93 -5.35 16.27
C SER A 323 -15.33 -5.64 14.89
N SER A 324 -14.02 -5.89 14.82
CA SER A 324 -13.33 -6.28 13.58
C SER A 324 -13.72 -7.67 13.12
N GLN A 325 -13.84 -8.62 14.05
CA GLN A 325 -14.35 -9.96 13.75
C GLN A 325 -15.78 -9.89 13.21
N TYR A 326 -16.66 -9.14 13.90
CA TYR A 326 -18.03 -8.93 13.46
C TYR A 326 -18.10 -8.28 12.07
N PHE A 327 -17.26 -7.27 11.81
CA PHE A 327 -17.16 -6.62 10.52
C PHE A 327 -16.76 -7.61 9.42
N ASN A 328 -15.68 -8.35 9.62
CA ASN A 328 -15.18 -9.35 8.67
C ASN A 328 -16.25 -10.39 8.34
N THR A 329 -16.85 -11.03 9.35
CA THR A 329 -17.87 -12.06 9.16
C THR A 329 -19.10 -11.50 8.44
N SER A 330 -19.64 -10.37 8.91
CA SER A 330 -20.85 -9.78 8.32
C SER A 330 -20.63 -9.33 6.88
N LEU A 331 -19.45 -8.78 6.58
CA LEU A 331 -19.10 -8.35 5.22
C LEU A 331 -18.97 -9.56 4.29
N ASN A 332 -18.23 -10.60 4.71
CA ASN A 332 -18.01 -11.78 3.89
C ASN A 332 -19.30 -12.59 3.67
N GLU A 333 -20.16 -12.74 4.67
CA GLU A 333 -21.48 -13.36 4.52
C GLU A 333 -22.36 -12.58 3.54
N TRP A 334 -22.37 -11.24 3.66
CA TRP A 334 -23.13 -10.41 2.75
C TRP A 334 -22.60 -10.48 1.32
N LEU A 335 -21.29 -10.33 1.11
CA LEU A 335 -20.68 -10.49 -0.22
C LEU A 335 -21.00 -11.88 -0.79
N GLY A 336 -20.88 -12.94 0.02
CA GLY A 336 -21.24 -14.32 -0.35
C GLY A 336 -22.70 -14.50 -0.77
N SER A 337 -23.61 -13.68 -0.24
CA SER A 337 -25.04 -13.71 -0.61
C SER A 337 -25.35 -13.02 -1.95
N LEU A 338 -24.42 -12.22 -2.47
CA LEU A 338 -24.58 -11.49 -3.73
C LEU A 338 -23.93 -12.24 -4.89
N SER A 339 -24.59 -12.28 -6.04
CA SER A 339 -24.02 -12.72 -7.31
C SER A 339 -22.91 -11.76 -7.76
N HIS A 340 -22.02 -12.25 -8.63
CA HIS A 340 -20.99 -11.40 -9.25
C HIS A 340 -21.58 -10.12 -9.86
N GLU A 341 -22.67 -10.24 -10.63
CA GLU A 341 -23.35 -9.09 -11.25
C GLU A 341 -23.95 -8.14 -10.22
N GLN A 342 -24.49 -8.63 -9.10
CA GLN A 342 -25.00 -7.79 -8.02
C GLN A 342 -23.88 -7.01 -7.33
N ARG A 343 -22.74 -7.65 -7.07
CA ARG A 343 -21.58 -6.98 -6.48
C ARG A 343 -21.04 -5.89 -7.40
N GLN A 344 -20.88 -6.19 -8.69
CA GLN A 344 -20.44 -5.22 -9.69
C GLN A 344 -21.40 -4.02 -9.77
N ARG A 345 -22.72 -4.27 -9.89
CA ARG A 345 -23.73 -3.20 -9.92
C ARG A 345 -23.70 -2.33 -8.67
N ALA A 346 -23.52 -2.92 -7.48
CA ALA A 346 -23.46 -2.16 -6.23
C ALA A 346 -22.23 -1.24 -6.17
N VAL A 347 -21.07 -1.72 -6.63
CA VAL A 347 -19.85 -0.90 -6.73
C VAL A 347 -20.03 0.22 -7.75
N ASP A 348 -20.54 -0.10 -8.95
CA ASP A 348 -20.80 0.91 -9.99
C ASP A 348 -21.79 1.98 -9.52
N ALA A 349 -22.84 1.58 -8.80
CA ALA A 349 -23.82 2.49 -8.20
C ALA A 349 -23.18 3.41 -7.14
N LEU A 350 -22.35 2.88 -6.24
CA LEU A 350 -21.63 3.69 -5.26
C LEU A 350 -20.78 4.77 -5.92
N PHE A 351 -20.00 4.40 -6.94
CA PHE A 351 -19.13 5.36 -7.63
C PHE A 351 -19.91 6.34 -8.51
N SER A 352 -21.10 5.99 -9.01
CA SER A 352 -22.00 6.95 -9.67
C SER A 352 -22.55 8.02 -8.71
N ILE A 353 -22.75 7.69 -7.43
CA ILE A 353 -23.12 8.67 -6.40
C ILE A 353 -21.93 9.58 -6.09
N LEU A 354 -20.74 9.00 -5.89
CA LEU A 354 -19.53 9.77 -5.60
C LEU A 354 -19.19 10.74 -6.74
N ALA A 355 -19.28 10.28 -7.99
CA ALA A 355 -19.05 11.13 -9.17
C ALA A 355 -20.05 12.29 -9.31
N ALA A 356 -21.23 12.20 -8.70
CA ALA A 356 -22.21 13.29 -8.69
C ALA A 356 -21.76 14.50 -7.85
N SER A 357 -20.70 14.39 -7.04
CA SER A 357 -20.10 15.53 -6.34
C SER A 357 -19.45 16.56 -7.29
N GLY A 358 -19.16 16.17 -8.54
CA GLY A 358 -18.42 16.99 -9.49
C GLY A 358 -16.90 16.95 -9.30
N THR A 359 -16.38 15.99 -8.53
CA THR A 359 -14.94 15.78 -8.32
C THR A 359 -14.53 14.36 -8.71
N ASP A 360 -13.30 14.14 -9.13
CA ASP A 360 -12.74 12.80 -9.41
C ASP A 360 -11.89 12.23 -8.26
N HIS A 361 -11.92 12.91 -7.11
CA HIS A 361 -11.05 12.68 -5.95
C HIS A 361 -11.87 12.59 -4.66
N PHE A 362 -11.45 11.72 -3.72
CA PHE A 362 -12.18 11.48 -2.48
C PHE A 362 -12.07 12.66 -1.50
N SER A 363 -10.89 13.26 -1.36
CA SER A 363 -10.70 14.50 -0.60
C SER A 363 -11.61 15.63 -1.09
N GLY A 364 -11.82 15.72 -2.41
CA GLY A 364 -12.73 16.68 -3.05
C GLY A 364 -14.18 16.49 -2.60
N VAL A 365 -14.65 15.25 -2.44
CA VAL A 365 -15.98 14.96 -1.88
C VAL A 365 -16.06 15.46 -0.45
N LEU A 366 -15.09 15.10 0.40
CA LEU A 366 -15.07 15.48 1.82
C LEU A 366 -15.05 17.00 2.01
N GLY A 367 -14.21 17.71 1.24
CA GLY A 367 -14.08 19.17 1.31
C GLY A 367 -15.31 19.93 0.78
N SER A 368 -16.13 19.28 -0.06
CA SER A 368 -17.32 19.88 -0.68
C SER A 368 -18.65 19.30 -0.19
N LEU A 369 -18.63 18.46 0.85
CA LEU A 369 -19.80 17.71 1.35
C LEU A 369 -21.10 18.52 1.39
N PRO A 370 -21.18 19.73 1.99
CA PRO A 370 -22.43 20.51 2.03
C PRO A 370 -22.98 20.85 0.64
N LYS A 371 -22.11 21.04 -0.36
CA LYS A 371 -22.48 21.40 -1.74
C LYS A 371 -22.75 20.16 -2.60
N ALA A 372 -22.04 19.07 -2.38
CA ALA A 372 -22.20 17.81 -3.11
C ALA A 372 -23.44 17.00 -2.67
N LEU A 373 -23.88 17.17 -1.42
CA LEU A 373 -24.96 16.39 -0.81
C LEU A 373 -26.27 16.35 -1.61
N PRO A 374 -26.83 17.47 -2.13
CA PRO A 374 -28.08 17.42 -2.89
C PRO A 374 -28.00 16.53 -4.14
N GLU A 375 -26.91 16.64 -4.91
CA GLU A 375 -26.69 15.85 -6.12
C GLU A 375 -26.45 14.37 -5.79
N MET A 376 -25.66 14.08 -4.75
CA MET A 376 -25.45 12.71 -4.27
C MET A 376 -26.76 12.06 -3.80
N ILE A 377 -27.62 12.80 -3.10
CA ILE A 377 -28.94 12.32 -2.67
C ILE A 377 -29.84 12.08 -3.89
N GLY A 378 -29.82 12.98 -4.88
CA GLY A 378 -30.54 12.81 -6.14
C GLY A 378 -30.10 11.54 -6.88
N SER A 379 -28.80 11.32 -7.01
CA SER A 379 -28.20 10.13 -7.61
C SER A 379 -28.62 8.86 -6.85
N PHE A 380 -28.52 8.86 -5.52
CA PHE A 380 -28.98 7.74 -4.67
C PHE A 380 -30.48 7.46 -4.81
N ALA A 381 -31.31 8.50 -4.91
CA ALA A 381 -32.76 8.36 -5.11
C ALA A 381 -33.12 7.83 -6.51
N GLY A 382 -32.24 8.01 -7.50
CA GLY A 382 -32.38 7.44 -8.84
C GLY A 382 -32.01 5.96 -8.94
N LEU A 383 -31.34 5.39 -7.94
CA LEU A 383 -30.94 3.98 -7.94
C LEU A 383 -32.11 3.03 -7.75
N SER A 384 -31.92 1.76 -8.15
CA SER A 384 -32.87 0.69 -7.88
C SER A 384 -33.03 0.44 -6.37
N ASP A 385 -34.18 -0.12 -5.96
CA ASP A 385 -34.40 -0.50 -4.57
C ASP A 385 -33.35 -1.48 -4.03
N GLU A 386 -32.86 -2.35 -4.91
CA GLU A 386 -31.82 -3.32 -4.59
C GLU A 386 -30.48 -2.62 -4.29
N ASP A 387 -30.05 -1.72 -5.16
CA ASP A 387 -28.77 -1.00 -5.01
C ASP A 387 -28.79 -0.09 -3.78
N ARG A 388 -29.92 0.61 -3.55
CA ARG A 388 -30.11 1.40 -2.33
C ARG A 388 -29.95 0.56 -1.06
N ARG A 389 -30.55 -0.63 -1.02
CA ARG A 389 -30.43 -1.55 0.12
C ARG A 389 -28.98 -2.00 0.33
N ASN A 390 -28.26 -2.33 -0.74
CA ASN A 390 -26.87 -2.77 -0.69
C ASN A 390 -25.94 -1.66 -0.16
N ILE A 391 -26.09 -0.44 -0.67
CA ILE A 391 -25.31 0.72 -0.20
C ILE A 391 -25.60 1.02 1.27
N LEU A 392 -26.88 1.01 1.67
CA LEU A 392 -27.27 1.22 3.07
C LEU A 392 -26.76 0.11 3.98
N PHE A 393 -26.71 -1.14 3.52
CA PHE A 393 -26.13 -2.24 4.30
C PHE A 393 -24.65 -1.99 4.57
N ALA A 394 -23.85 -1.71 3.54
CA ALA A 394 -22.42 -1.45 3.67
C ALA A 394 -22.13 -0.24 4.58
N ALA A 395 -22.87 0.86 4.41
CA ALA A 395 -22.74 2.05 5.26
C ALA A 395 -23.09 1.74 6.72
N ASN A 396 -24.18 1.02 6.98
CA ASN A 396 -24.57 0.64 8.34
C ASN A 396 -23.55 -0.30 9.00
N LEU A 397 -22.96 -1.21 8.23
CA LEU A 397 -21.94 -2.11 8.73
C LEU A 397 -20.68 -1.35 9.18
N LEU A 398 -20.20 -0.41 8.35
CA LEU A 398 -19.06 0.47 8.69
C LEU A 398 -19.34 1.36 9.92
N ILE A 399 -20.55 1.90 10.03
CA ILE A 399 -20.97 2.68 11.21
C ILE A 399 -20.97 1.76 12.44
N ARG A 400 -21.57 0.57 12.37
CA ARG A 400 -21.60 -0.33 13.54
C ARG A 400 -20.22 -0.79 13.96
N SER A 401 -19.32 -1.12 13.04
CA SER A 401 -17.95 -1.54 13.36
C SER A 401 -17.14 -0.41 14.01
N THR A 402 -17.38 0.84 13.60
CA THR A 402 -16.73 2.03 14.17
C THR A 402 -17.31 2.41 15.55
N TRP A 403 -18.62 2.26 15.75
CA TRP A 403 -19.33 2.76 16.94
C TRP A 403 -19.58 1.73 18.05
N SER A 404 -19.52 0.43 17.75
CA SER A 404 -19.71 -0.65 18.74
C SER A 404 -18.62 -0.71 19.83
N TYR A 405 -17.55 0.07 19.68
CA TYR A 405 -16.60 0.41 20.74
C TYR A 405 -17.24 1.25 21.87
N ARG A 406 -18.16 2.17 21.55
CA ARG A 406 -18.74 3.11 22.53
C ARG A 406 -19.74 2.48 23.50
N TRP A 407 -20.46 1.43 23.09
CA TRP A 407 -21.54 0.86 23.90
C TRP A 407 -21.05 -0.09 25.00
N ARG A 408 -19.88 -0.72 24.82
CA ARG A 408 -19.28 -1.63 25.82
C ARG A 408 -18.31 -0.94 26.77
N ALA A 409 -17.58 0.10 26.34
CA ALA A 409 -16.71 0.88 27.22
C ALA A 409 -17.48 1.65 28.32
N GLN A 410 -18.75 2.01 28.09
CA GLN A 410 -19.60 2.65 29.09
C GLN A 410 -20.22 1.67 30.11
N ARG A 411 -20.18 0.36 29.87
CA ARG A 411 -20.67 -0.66 30.82
C ARG A 411 -19.57 -1.40 31.60
N GLY A 412 -18.30 -1.18 31.24
CA GLY A 412 -17.15 -1.81 31.92
C GLY A 412 -16.62 -1.08 33.16
N ASN A 413 -17.13 0.11 33.48
CA ASN A 413 -16.71 0.92 34.63
C ASN A 413 -17.81 1.05 35.71
N GLY A 414 -18.74 0.10 35.78
CA GLY A 414 -19.93 0.22 36.61
C GLY A 414 -20.39 -1.08 37.24
N SER A 415 -19.48 -1.89 37.80
CA SER A 415 -19.78 -2.84 38.87
C SER A 415 -18.50 -3.56 39.29
N ASP A 416 -17.81 -3.02 40.28
CA ASP A 416 -17.14 -3.79 41.33
C ASP A 416 -16.91 -2.82 42.49
N ALA A 417 -17.85 -2.89 43.44
CA ALA A 417 -17.78 -2.32 44.78
C ALA A 417 -17.88 -3.49 45.76
#